data_AF-A0AAV6TSQ6-F1
#
_entry.id   AF-A0AAV6TSQ6-F1
#
_cell.length_a   1.000
_cell.length_b   1.000
_cell.length_c   1.000
_cell.angle_alpha   90.00
_cell.angle_beta   90.00
_cell.angle_gamma   90.00
#
_symmetry.space_group_name_H-M   'P 1'
#
loop_
_entity.id
_entity.type
_entity.pdbx_description
1 polymer ?
#
loop_
_entity_poly.entity_id
_entity_poly.type
_entity_poly.pdbx_seq_one_letter_code
_entity_poly.pdbx_strand_id
1 'polypeptide(L)'
;MIKVKKTGLNREPFCRAVWDSFYCWPSTEAGRVVVRPCSVIFASFDDIGFRGSQQKAEAYRICNSDGNWLWGNWTNYTQCLDLLPRVECRKRKQF
;
A
#
# COMPACT_ATOMS: atom_id res chain seq x y z
N MET A 1 21.22 -34.36 -31.35
CA MET A 1 20.23 -34.13 -30.27
C MET A 1 20.30 -32.66 -29.87
N ILE A 2 19.44 -31.80 -30.44
CA ILE A 2 19.45 -30.36 -30.14
C ILE A 2 18.58 -30.13 -28.90
N LYS A 3 19.20 -29.69 -27.80
CA LYS A 3 18.51 -29.38 -26.56
C LYS A 3 18.05 -27.91 -26.61
N VAL A 4 16.83 -27.69 -27.11
CA VAL A 4 16.19 -26.36 -27.08
C VAL A 4 15.99 -25.97 -25.61
N LYS A 5 16.80 -25.03 -25.10
CA LYS A 5 16.61 -24.47 -23.77
C LYS A 5 15.40 -23.53 -23.80
N LYS A 6 14.47 -23.79 -22.88
CA LYS A 6 13.21 -23.07 -22.63
C LYS A 6 13.27 -21.59 -23.01
N THR A 7 12.53 -21.20 -24.04
CA THR A 7 12.01 -19.84 -24.19
C THR A 7 10.92 -19.64 -23.14
N GLY A 8 11.33 -19.37 -21.91
CA GLY A 8 10.45 -18.69 -20.96
C GLY A 8 10.27 -17.28 -21.47
N LEU A 9 9.03 -16.90 -21.77
CA LEU A 9 8.63 -15.52 -22.04
C LEU A 9 9.36 -14.60 -21.03
N ASN A 10 10.14 -13.61 -21.49
CA ASN A 10 10.66 -12.54 -20.63
C ASN A 10 9.47 -11.74 -20.12
N ARG A 11 8.73 -12.31 -19.16
CA ARG A 11 7.72 -11.59 -18.40
C ARG A 11 8.52 -10.63 -17.56
N GLU A 12 8.34 -9.33 -17.82
CA GLU A 12 8.92 -8.33 -16.94
C GLU A 12 8.57 -8.69 -15.49
N PRO A 13 9.55 -8.62 -14.57
CA PRO A 13 9.30 -8.93 -13.19
C PRO A 13 8.18 -8.03 -12.66
N PHE A 14 7.35 -8.58 -11.76
CA PHE A 14 6.27 -7.84 -11.13
C PHE A 14 6.23 -8.18 -9.65
N CYS A 15 5.90 -7.20 -8.83
CA CYS A 15 5.54 -7.44 -7.45
C CYS A 15 4.14 -8.01 -7.41
N ARG A 16 3.98 -9.14 -6.72
CA ARG A 16 2.67 -9.78 -6.53
C ARG A 16 1.77 -8.92 -5.66
N ALA A 17 0.46 -9.00 -5.90
CA ALA A 17 -0.54 -8.44 -5.00
C ALA A 17 -0.28 -8.86 -3.54
N VAL A 18 -0.47 -7.94 -2.60
CA VAL A 18 -0.12 -8.13 -1.19
C VAL A 18 -1.10 -7.42 -0.27
N TRP A 19 -1.40 -8.06 0.87
CA TRP A 19 -2.20 -7.50 1.94
C TRP A 19 -1.29 -7.03 3.08
N ASP A 20 -1.28 -5.72 3.35
CA ASP A 20 -0.41 -5.10 4.36
C ASP A 20 -1.04 -4.99 5.75
N SER A 21 -2.06 -5.81 6.02
CA SER A 21 -2.94 -5.71 7.19
C SER A 21 -3.91 -4.52 7.18
N PHE A 22 -3.96 -3.75 6.10
CA PHE A 22 -4.88 -2.61 5.99
C PHE A 22 -5.52 -2.43 4.61
N TYR A 23 -4.76 -2.53 3.53
CA TYR A 23 -5.21 -2.39 2.16
C TYR A 23 -4.64 -3.50 1.26
N CYS A 24 -5.45 -3.95 0.29
CA CYS A 24 -5.03 -4.93 -0.71
C CYS A 24 -4.36 -4.22 -1.88
N TRP A 25 -3.03 -4.29 -1.94
CA TRP A 25 -2.25 -3.69 -3.00
C TRP A 25 -2.25 -4.58 -4.24
N PRO A 26 -2.53 -4.02 -5.43
CA PRO A 26 -2.55 -4.80 -6.66
C PRO A 26 -1.14 -5.21 -7.09
N SER A 27 -1.07 -6.22 -7.95
CA SER A 27 0.18 -6.55 -8.65
C SER A 27 0.68 -5.35 -9.43
N THR A 28 1.99 -5.09 -9.36
CA THR A 28 2.61 -3.89 -9.91
C THR A 28 3.88 -4.26 -10.67
N GLU A 29 4.09 -3.67 -11.84
CA GLU A 29 5.31 -3.86 -12.64
C GLU A 29 6.56 -3.46 -11.86
N ALA A 30 7.66 -4.18 -12.08
CA ALA A 30 8.95 -3.86 -11.48
C ALA A 30 9.42 -2.45 -11.86
N GLY A 31 10.06 -1.76 -10.92
CA GLY A 31 10.55 -0.40 -11.09
C GLY A 31 9.47 0.69 -11.00
N ARG A 32 8.23 0.34 -10.63
CA ARG A 32 7.14 1.31 -10.48
C ARG A 32 6.83 1.65 -9.02
N VAL A 33 6.30 2.85 -8.83
CA VAL A 33 5.66 3.28 -7.59
C VAL A 33 4.15 3.18 -7.78
N VAL A 34 3.48 2.42 -6.93
CA VAL A 34 2.02 2.34 -6.90
C VAL A 34 1.49 3.29 -5.84
N VAL A 35 0.59 4.17 -6.24
CA VAL A 35 0.02 5.22 -5.39
C VAL A 35 -1.50 5.03 -5.30
N ARG A 36 -2.05 5.26 -4.10
CA ARG A 36 -3.49 5.19 -3.84
C ARG A 36 -3.94 6.37 -2.96
N PRO A 37 -5.03 7.06 -3.33
CA PRO A 37 -5.61 8.09 -2.47
C PRO A 37 -6.04 7.49 -1.13
N CYS A 38 -5.75 8.19 -0.03
CA CYS A 38 -6.17 7.74 1.30
C CYS A 38 -7.69 7.58 1.37
N SER A 39 -8.47 8.42 0.67
CA SER A 39 -9.93 8.30 0.60
C SER A 39 -10.39 6.96 0.03
N VAL A 40 -9.68 6.39 -0.95
CA VAL A 40 -9.98 5.08 -1.53
C VAL A 40 -9.62 3.96 -0.56
N ILE A 41 -8.50 4.08 0.15
CA ILE A 41 -8.05 3.10 1.14
C ILE A 41 -9.04 3.04 2.32
N PHE A 42 -9.50 4.20 2.79
CA PHE A 42 -10.39 4.32 3.93
C PHE A 42 -11.86 4.10 3.59
N ALA A 43 -12.26 4.15 2.31
CA ALA A 43 -13.66 3.95 1.90
C ALA A 43 -14.25 2.60 2.32
N SER A 44 -13.41 1.61 2.65
CA SER A 44 -13.85 0.29 3.13
C SER A 44 -13.99 0.21 4.66
N PHE A 45 -13.73 1.30 5.39
CA PHE A 45 -13.73 1.32 6.85
C PHE A 45 -14.57 2.51 7.36
N ASP A 46 -15.83 2.24 7.73
CA ASP A 46 -16.75 3.28 8.20
C ASP A 46 -16.39 3.85 9.59
N ASP A 47 -15.62 3.11 10.41
CA ASP A 47 -15.45 3.39 11.85
C ASP A 47 -14.16 4.15 12.23
N ILE A 48 -13.30 4.47 11.27
CA ILE A 48 -12.00 5.14 11.53
C ILE A 48 -12.11 6.66 11.70
N GLY A 49 -13.32 7.22 11.66
CA GLY A 49 -13.55 8.65 11.87
C GLY A 49 -12.82 9.54 10.85
N PHE A 50 -12.63 9.03 9.63
CA PHE A 50 -11.90 9.70 8.55
C PHE A 50 -12.53 11.07 8.25
N ARG A 51 -11.80 12.15 8.55
CA ARG A 51 -12.30 13.54 8.39
C ARG A 51 -11.93 14.14 7.04
N GLY A 52 -11.19 13.40 6.22
CA GLY A 52 -10.33 13.93 5.17
C GLY A 52 -10.75 13.63 3.74
N SER A 53 -12.04 13.40 3.46
CA SER A 53 -12.52 13.06 2.10
C SER A 53 -12.11 14.08 1.02
N GLN A 54 -11.83 15.33 1.40
CA GLN A 54 -11.39 16.40 0.49
C GLN A 54 -9.88 16.67 0.45
N GLN A 55 -9.07 15.99 1.27
CA GLN A 55 -7.61 16.18 1.25
C GLN A 55 -6.97 15.26 0.21
N LYS A 56 -6.08 15.82 -0.62
CA LYS A 56 -5.24 15.07 -1.57
C LYS A 56 -4.06 14.41 -0.85
N ALA A 57 -4.37 13.47 0.03
CA ALA A 57 -3.35 12.64 0.68
C ALA A 57 -3.30 11.27 0.00
N GLU A 58 -2.09 10.73 -0.13
CA GLU A 58 -1.85 9.46 -0.81
C GLU A 58 -0.92 8.55 -0.01
N ALA A 59 -1.17 7.25 -0.11
CA ALA A 59 -0.25 6.21 0.34
C ALA A 59 0.42 5.57 -0.88
N TYR A 60 1.61 5.02 -0.69
CA TYR A 60 2.33 4.39 -1.80
C TYR A 60 3.21 3.21 -1.37
N ARG A 61 3.47 2.35 -2.35
CA ARG A 61 4.48 1.28 -2.28
C ARG A 61 5.38 1.33 -3.49
N ILE A 62 6.61 0.85 -3.31
CA ILE A 62 7.62 0.80 -4.37
C ILE A 62 7.88 -0.66 -4.73
N CYS A 63 7.70 -0.97 -6.00
CA CYS A 63 8.09 -2.25 -6.57
C CYS A 63 9.49 -2.11 -7.18
N ASN A 64 10.47 -2.84 -6.64
CA ASN A 64 11.84 -2.78 -7.13
C ASN A 64 11.96 -3.43 -8.52
N SER A 65 13.09 -3.19 -9.20
CA SER A 65 13.42 -3.80 -10.50
C SER A 65 13.39 -5.33 -10.47
N ASP A 66 13.62 -5.93 -9.31
CA ASP A 66 13.72 -7.38 -9.15
C ASP A 66 12.37 -8.06 -8.90
N GLY A 67 11.26 -7.29 -8.93
CA GLY A 67 9.90 -7.81 -8.68
C GLY A 67 9.59 -8.05 -7.22
N ASN A 68 10.33 -7.39 -6.30
CA ASN A 68 10.10 -7.46 -4.86
C ASN A 68 9.64 -6.10 -4.32
N TRP A 69 8.72 -6.13 -3.35
CA TRP A 69 8.31 -4.92 -2.62
C TRP A 69 9.47 -4.38 -1.79
N LEU A 70 9.75 -3.08 -1.89
CA LEU A 70 10.89 -2.44 -1.21
C LEU A 70 10.93 -2.72 0.29
N TRP A 71 9.76 -2.70 0.96
CA TRP A 71 9.66 -2.89 2.41
C TRP A 71 8.95 -4.19 2.82
N GLY A 72 8.92 -5.19 1.93
CA GLY A 72 8.25 -6.46 2.22
C GLY A 72 6.74 -6.27 2.41
N ASN A 73 6.24 -6.29 3.64
CA ASN A 73 4.81 -6.09 3.93
C ASN A 73 4.43 -4.64 4.28
N TRP A 74 5.38 -3.72 4.42
CA TRP A 74 5.09 -2.35 4.86
C TRP A 74 4.73 -1.38 3.71
N THR A 75 3.93 -0.37 4.04
CA THR A 75 3.42 0.66 3.13
C THR A 75 3.62 2.04 3.75
N ASN A 76 3.97 3.03 2.92
CA ASN A 76 4.06 4.41 3.38
C ASN A 76 2.68 5.06 3.41
N TYR A 77 2.17 5.30 4.62
CA TYR A 77 0.90 6.00 4.89
C TYR A 77 1.09 7.40 5.48
N THR A 78 2.30 7.98 5.45
CA THR A 78 2.63 9.20 6.20
C THR A 78 1.66 10.35 5.92
N GLN A 79 1.26 10.56 4.65
CA GLN A 79 0.29 11.62 4.32
C GLN A 79 -1.13 11.32 4.82
N CYS A 80 -1.50 10.05 5.00
CA CYS A 80 -2.82 9.67 5.48
C CYS A 80 -2.98 9.89 7.00
N LEU A 81 -1.88 9.94 7.75
CA LEU A 81 -1.91 10.02 9.21
C LEU A 81 -2.58 11.32 9.72
N ASP A 82 -2.43 12.42 8.99
CA ASP A 82 -3.04 13.71 9.34
C ASP A 82 -4.57 13.74 9.15
N LEU A 83 -5.13 12.75 8.44
CA LEU A 83 -6.57 12.64 8.18
C LEU A 83 -7.32 11.86 9.27
N LEU A 84 -6.58 11.19 10.16
CA LEU A 84 -7.13 10.42 11.25
C LEU A 84 -7.43 11.32 12.45
N PRO A 85 -8.49 11.03 13.22
CA PRO A 85 -8.77 11.75 14.44
C PRO A 85 -7.60 11.57 15.41
N ARG A 86 -7.12 12.67 15.98
CA ARG A 86 -6.14 12.61 17.06
C ARG A 86 -6.82 11.95 18.27
N VAL A 87 -6.48 10.70 18.51
CA VAL A 87 -6.77 10.05 19.78
C VAL A 87 -5.79 10.67 20.78
N GLU A 88 -6.19 11.77 21.40
CA GLU A 88 -5.55 12.18 22.64
C GLU A 88 -5.66 11.00 23.61
N CYS A 89 -4.55 10.64 24.24
CA CYS A 89 -4.60 9.73 25.38
C CYS A 89 -5.42 10.43 26.47
N ARG A 90 -6.75 10.29 26.42
CA ARG A 90 -7.66 10.82 27.43
C ARG A 90 -7.25 10.15 28.72
N LYS A 91 -6.56 10.89 29.59
CA LYS A 91 -6.45 10.51 31.00
C LYS A 91 -7.89 10.27 31.45
N ARG A 92 -8.25 9.01 31.74
CA ARG A 92 -9.53 8.72 32.39
C ARG A 92 -9.56 9.63 33.61
N LYS A 93 -10.50 10.56 33.68
CA LYS A 93 -10.87 11.15 34.97
C LYS A 93 -11.49 10.00 35.74
N GLN A 94 -10.67 9.36 36.57
CA GLN A 94 -11.13 8.49 37.64
C GLN A 94 -11.97 9.40 38.55
N PHE A 95 -13.29 9.24 38.51
CA PHE A 95 -14.18 9.79 39.53
C PHE A 95 -14.11 8.88 40.76
#